data_AF-A0A015ZBP7-F1
#
_entry.id   AF-A0A015ZBP7-F1
#
_cell.length_a   1.000
_cell.length_b   1.000
_cell.length_c   1.000
_cell.angle_alpha   90.00
_cell.angle_beta   90.00
_cell.angle_gamma   90.00
#
_symmetry.space_group_name_H-M   'P 1'
#
loop_
_entity.id
_entity.type
_entity.pdbx_description
1 polymer ?
#
loop_
_entity_poly.entity_id
_entity_poly.type
_entity_poly.pdbx_seq_one_letter_code
_entity_poly.pdbx_strand_id
1 'polypeptide(L)'
;MEIQFAIVRSENREYLCYKAGEAYVDASNPMIAFTAGEDEFEIVEPDSSFRQKEYEFRGERYYLVPRFYRNGWLALILVMVEDEDEYIVLSVNLEEMDALGLPDRTFIDVNNYPDALDFLVENRLATDSGYKRRSGFVESPMAMLTLPLLYQHNPQIFQKANIEPFGEECF
;
A
#
# COMPACT_ATOMS: atom_id res chain seq x y z
N MET A 1 19.30 -3.44 -6.78
CA MET A 1 19.06 -4.43 -5.73
C MET A 1 17.60 -4.82 -5.79
N GLU A 2 17.26 -6.10 -5.69
CA GLU A 2 15.86 -6.57 -5.70
C GLU A 2 15.43 -6.84 -4.27
N ILE A 3 14.40 -6.13 -3.80
CA ILE A 3 13.90 -6.25 -2.43
C ILE A 3 13.03 -7.51 -2.35
N GLN A 4 13.36 -8.43 -1.44
CA GLN A 4 12.54 -9.61 -1.20
C GLN A 4 11.43 -9.26 -0.20
N PHE A 5 10.25 -8.91 -0.71
CA PHE A 5 9.06 -8.70 0.12
C PHE A 5 8.44 -10.03 0.56
N ALA A 6 7.86 -10.03 1.76
CA ALA A 6 7.08 -11.12 2.31
C ALA A 6 5.92 -10.58 3.15
N ILE A 7 4.81 -11.29 3.17
CA ILE A 7 3.73 -11.02 4.13
C ILE A 7 4.05 -11.84 5.37
N VAL A 8 4.31 -11.17 6.49
CA VAL A 8 4.55 -11.80 7.78
C VAL A 8 3.26 -11.74 8.59
N ARG A 9 2.81 -12.87 9.14
CA ARG A 9 1.70 -12.90 10.10
C ARG A 9 2.23 -13.22 11.50
N SER A 10 1.93 -12.34 12.45
CA SER A 10 2.23 -12.53 13.87
C SER A 10 1.09 -11.94 14.71
N GLU A 11 0.72 -12.63 15.80
CA GLU A 11 -0.39 -12.24 16.69
C GLU A 11 -1.72 -11.92 15.96
N ASN A 12 -2.05 -12.69 14.91
CA ASN A 12 -3.22 -12.48 14.03
C ASN A 12 -3.22 -11.15 13.23
N ARG A 13 -2.07 -10.50 13.10
CA ARG A 13 -1.88 -9.32 12.25
C ARG A 13 -0.89 -9.61 11.13
N GLU A 14 -1.17 -9.09 9.95
CA GLU A 14 -0.29 -9.18 8.78
C GLU A 14 0.50 -7.89 8.59
N TYR A 15 1.76 -8.06 8.22
CA TYR A 15 2.75 -7.02 7.97
C TYR A 15 3.36 -7.23 6.59
N LEU A 16 3.59 -6.16 5.86
CA LEU A 16 4.34 -6.24 4.61
C LEU A 16 5.80 -5.94 4.95
N CYS A 17 6.60 -6.99 4.98
CA CYS A 17 8.01 -6.89 5.35
C CYS A 17 8.92 -7.06 4.14
N TYR A 18 10.16 -6.63 4.27
CA TYR A 18 11.25 -7.06 3.41
C TYR A 18 12.26 -7.89 4.19
N LYS A 19 12.90 -8.83 3.52
CA LYS A 19 13.93 -9.69 4.11
C LYS A 19 15.25 -8.93 4.24
N ALA A 20 15.83 -8.96 5.44
CA ALA A 20 17.14 -8.39 5.77
C ALA A 20 17.94 -9.42 6.59
N GLY A 21 18.78 -10.20 5.91
CA GLY A 21 19.49 -11.33 6.54
C GLY A 21 18.53 -12.41 7.06
N GLU A 22 18.56 -12.65 8.36
CA GLU A 22 17.69 -13.61 9.07
C GLU A 22 16.39 -12.97 9.59
N ALA A 23 16.23 -11.66 9.42
CA ALA A 23 15.07 -10.90 9.88
C ALA A 23 14.15 -10.47 8.72
N TYR A 24 12.89 -10.21 9.06
CA TYR A 24 11.90 -9.57 8.22
C TYR A 24 11.52 -8.23 8.85
N VAL A 25 11.82 -7.12 8.18
CA VAL A 25 11.58 -5.77 8.69
C VAL A 25 10.32 -5.20 8.03
N ASP A 26 9.38 -4.67 8.81
CA ASP A 26 8.19 -4.03 8.27
C ASP A 26 8.56 -2.84 7.38
N ALA A 27 8.00 -2.83 6.17
CA ALA A 27 8.35 -1.86 5.13
C ALA A 27 7.88 -0.43 5.45
N SER A 28 6.87 -0.28 6.31
CA SER A 28 6.31 1.01 6.72
C SER A 28 6.85 1.52 8.04
N ASN A 29 7.30 0.62 8.90
CA ASN A 29 7.85 0.94 10.21
C ASN A 29 9.05 0.04 10.53
N PRO A 30 10.29 0.48 10.23
CA PRO A 30 11.50 -0.30 10.47
C PRO A 30 11.77 -0.67 11.93
N MET A 31 11.04 -0.10 12.90
CA MET A 31 11.11 -0.49 14.31
C MET A 31 10.39 -1.81 14.60
N ILE A 32 9.61 -2.33 13.63
CA ILE A 32 8.96 -3.63 13.70
C ILE A 32 9.77 -4.60 12.84
N ALA A 33 10.32 -5.63 13.46
CA ALA A 33 11.06 -6.68 12.78
C ALA A 33 10.77 -8.04 13.42
N PHE A 34 10.92 -9.11 12.64
CA PHE A 34 10.70 -10.48 13.06
C PHE A 34 11.92 -11.32 12.70
N THR A 35 12.55 -11.95 13.69
CA THR A 35 13.77 -12.74 13.53
C THR A 35 13.46 -14.23 13.63
N ALA A 36 13.88 -15.00 12.62
CA ALA A 36 13.64 -16.44 12.60
C ALA A 36 14.33 -17.14 13.78
N GLY A 37 13.56 -17.91 14.56
CA GLY A 37 14.06 -18.61 15.75
C GLY A 37 14.02 -17.79 17.05
N GLU A 38 13.72 -16.49 16.98
CA GLU A 38 13.49 -15.63 18.14
C GLU A 38 12.00 -15.28 18.29
N ASP A 39 11.36 -14.89 17.18
CA ASP A 39 9.96 -14.47 17.16
C ASP A 39 9.01 -15.57 16.62
N GLU A 40 7.78 -15.58 17.12
CA GLU A 40 6.69 -16.43 16.59
C GLU A 40 5.96 -15.71 15.45
N PHE A 41 6.18 -16.18 14.22
CA PHE A 41 5.50 -15.69 13.03
C PHE A 41 5.44 -16.75 11.93
N GLU A 42 4.59 -16.51 10.93
CA GLU A 42 4.55 -17.28 9.69
C GLU A 42 4.71 -16.38 8.46
N ILE A 43 5.29 -16.93 7.40
CA ILE A 43 5.30 -16.29 6.09
C ILE A 43 4.04 -16.71 5.34
N VAL A 44 3.25 -15.74 4.92
CA VAL A 44 2.02 -15.95 4.16
C VAL A 44 2.33 -15.79 2.67
N GLU A 45 2.04 -16.83 1.90
CA GLU A 45 2.17 -16.78 0.44
C GLU A 45 1.15 -15.80 -0.16
N PRO A 46 1.57 -14.88 -1.04
CA PRO A 46 0.66 -13.96 -1.71
C PRO A 46 -0.41 -14.69 -2.52
N ASP A 47 -1.69 -14.32 -2.34
CA ASP A 47 -2.77 -14.84 -3.16
C ASP A 47 -2.83 -14.09 -4.49
N SER A 48 -2.34 -14.74 -5.54
CA SER A 48 -2.32 -14.19 -6.90
C SER A 48 -3.70 -13.83 -7.46
N SER A 49 -4.80 -14.35 -6.91
CA SER A 49 -6.16 -14.02 -7.37
C SER A 49 -6.50 -12.54 -7.16
N PHE A 50 -5.86 -11.87 -6.21
CA PHE A 50 -6.04 -10.43 -5.98
C PHE A 50 -5.62 -9.56 -7.17
N ARG A 51 -4.72 -10.03 -8.03
CA ARG A 51 -4.31 -9.31 -9.25
C ARG A 51 -5.46 -9.16 -10.25
N GLN A 52 -6.47 -10.02 -10.17
CA GLN A 52 -7.66 -10.03 -11.03
C GLN A 52 -8.94 -9.92 -10.19
N LYS A 53 -8.83 -9.46 -8.94
CA LYS A 53 -10.02 -9.24 -8.11
C LYS A 53 -10.76 -8.02 -8.64
N GLU A 54 -11.97 -8.26 -9.10
CA GLU A 54 -12.90 -7.21 -9.52
C GLU A 54 -13.54 -6.54 -8.30
N TYR A 55 -13.61 -5.22 -8.35
CA TYR A 55 -14.28 -4.38 -7.37
C TYR A 55 -15.37 -3.59 -8.08
N GLU A 56 -16.57 -3.53 -7.48
CA GLU A 56 -17.61 -2.63 -7.95
C GLU A 56 -17.35 -1.22 -7.39
N PHE A 57 -17.35 -0.22 -8.27
CA PHE A 57 -17.30 1.18 -7.89
C PHE A 57 -18.22 1.97 -8.81
N ARG A 58 -19.26 2.60 -8.24
CA ARG A 58 -20.24 3.42 -8.99
C ARG A 58 -20.94 2.67 -10.14
N GLY A 59 -21.22 1.38 -9.95
CA GLY A 59 -21.94 0.54 -10.90
C GLY A 59 -21.08 -0.11 -11.98
N GLU A 60 -19.79 0.23 -12.04
CA GLU A 60 -18.82 -0.35 -12.97
C GLU A 60 -17.81 -1.25 -12.24
N ARG A 61 -17.14 -2.14 -12.99
CA ARG A 61 -16.17 -3.11 -12.44
C ARG A 61 -14.75 -2.66 -12.73
N TYR A 62 -13.90 -2.70 -11.70
CA TYR A 62 -12.52 -2.27 -11.76
C TYR A 62 -11.55 -3.27 -11.13
N TYR A 63 -10.33 -3.31 -11.64
CA TYR A 63 -9.17 -3.84 -10.92
C TYR A 63 -8.50 -2.73 -10.11
N LEU A 64 -8.14 -3.03 -8.86
CA LEU A 64 -7.27 -2.13 -8.09
C LEU A 64 -5.81 -2.37 -8.52
N VAL A 65 -5.15 -1.30 -8.97
CA VAL A 65 -3.76 -1.32 -9.43
C VAL A 65 -2.96 -0.29 -8.65
N PRO A 66 -2.35 -0.66 -7.51
CA PRO A 66 -1.45 0.24 -6.79
C PRO A 66 -0.28 0.67 -7.67
N ARG A 67 0.11 1.94 -7.56
CA ARG A 67 1.30 2.53 -8.18
C ARG A 67 1.97 3.49 -7.20
N PHE A 68 3.03 4.16 -7.66
CA PHE A 68 3.72 5.18 -6.90
C PHE A 68 3.67 6.52 -7.65
N TYR A 69 3.43 7.59 -6.92
CA TYR A 69 3.78 8.93 -7.36
C TYR A 69 5.30 9.05 -7.48
N ARG A 70 5.76 10.09 -8.19
CA ARG A 70 7.20 10.30 -8.44
C ARG A 70 8.03 10.38 -7.16
N ASN A 71 7.47 10.92 -6.08
CA ASN A 71 8.11 11.07 -4.79
C ASN A 71 7.89 9.85 -3.87
N GLY A 72 7.54 8.67 -4.39
CA GLY A 72 7.50 7.43 -3.61
C GLY A 72 6.26 7.22 -2.73
N TRP A 73 5.27 8.12 -2.78
CA TRP A 73 3.98 7.91 -2.11
C TRP A 73 3.06 7.01 -2.94
N LEU A 74 2.24 6.18 -2.27
CA LEU A 74 1.34 5.25 -2.95
C LEU A 74 0.19 5.99 -3.64
N ALA A 75 -0.02 5.64 -4.91
CA ALA A 75 -1.15 5.99 -5.73
C ALA A 75 -2.11 4.79 -5.83
N LEU A 76 -3.39 5.01 -5.53
CA LEU A 76 -4.44 3.99 -5.63
C LEU A 76 -5.23 4.24 -6.90
N ILE A 77 -5.15 3.31 -7.86
CA ILE A 77 -5.78 3.46 -9.16
C ILE A 77 -6.76 2.31 -9.37
N LEU A 78 -7.95 2.63 -9.85
CA LEU A 78 -8.92 1.67 -10.38
C LEU A 78 -8.83 1.68 -11.90
N VAL A 79 -8.58 0.53 -12.52
CA VAL A 79 -8.56 0.35 -13.98
C VAL A 79 -9.80 -0.42 -14.37
N MET A 80 -10.58 0.08 -15.34
CA MET A 80 -11.85 -0.54 -15.70
C MET A 80 -11.60 -1.92 -16.32
N VAL A 81 -12.44 -2.90 -15.95
CA VAL A 81 -12.32 -4.28 -16.44
C VAL A 81 -12.67 -4.37 -17.93
N GLU A 82 -13.63 -3.57 -18.40
CA GLU A 82 -14.13 -3.62 -19.76
C GLU A 82 -13.28 -2.81 -20.76
N ASP A 83 -12.60 -1.77 -20.28
CA ASP A 83 -11.67 -0.93 -21.04
C ASP A 83 -10.47 -0.52 -20.17
N GLU A 84 -9.33 -1.21 -20.32
CA GLU A 84 -8.13 -0.97 -19.51
C GLU A 84 -7.49 0.41 -19.72
N ASP A 85 -7.89 1.16 -20.75
CA ASP A 85 -7.44 2.55 -20.97
C ASP A 85 -8.21 3.55 -20.06
N GLU A 86 -9.38 3.16 -19.55
CA GLU A 86 -10.15 3.97 -18.59
C GLU A 86 -9.72 3.69 -17.15
N TYR A 87 -9.31 4.74 -16.44
CA TYR A 87 -8.87 4.63 -15.05
C TYR A 87 -9.31 5.81 -14.18
N ILE A 88 -9.46 5.51 -12.89
CA ILE A 88 -9.75 6.45 -11.82
C ILE A 88 -8.58 6.44 -10.84
N VAL A 89 -8.10 7.62 -10.43
CA VAL A 89 -7.13 7.75 -9.34
C VAL A 89 -7.89 8.12 -8.07
N LEU A 90 -7.93 7.19 -7.10
CA LEU A 90 -8.63 7.37 -5.82
C LEU A 90 -7.82 8.20 -4.82
N SER A 91 -6.51 8.28 -5.00
CA SER A 91 -5.62 9.05 -4.13
C SER A 91 -5.22 10.38 -4.75
N VAL A 92 -4.78 11.31 -3.89
CA VAL A 92 -4.15 12.56 -4.30
C VAL A 92 -2.81 12.69 -3.57
N ASN A 93 -1.77 13.09 -4.31
CA ASN A 93 -0.49 13.38 -3.69
C ASN A 93 -0.44 14.83 -3.22
N LEU A 94 -0.46 15.01 -1.90
CA LEU A 94 -0.33 16.31 -1.26
C LEU A 94 1.04 16.48 -0.57
N GLU A 95 1.94 15.51 -0.74
CA GLU A 95 3.26 15.49 -0.12
C GLU A 95 4.30 16.06 -1.09
N GLU A 96 5.13 16.98 -0.60
CA GLU A 96 6.19 17.59 -1.40
C GLU A 96 7.50 16.80 -1.32
N MET A 97 7.75 16.16 -0.17
CA MET A 97 8.97 15.41 0.08
C MET A 97 8.87 13.98 -0.45
N ASP A 98 10.03 13.41 -0.79
CA ASP A 98 10.14 11.99 -1.07
C ASP A 98 9.74 11.18 0.17
N ALA A 99 8.94 10.14 -0.07
CA ALA A 99 8.62 9.13 0.90
C ALA A 99 9.91 8.44 1.36
N LEU A 100 10.01 8.23 2.66
CA LEU A 100 11.02 7.37 3.28
C LEU A 100 10.40 5.99 3.48
N GLY A 101 11.05 4.94 2.98
CA GLY A 101 10.53 3.58 3.04
C GLY A 101 9.27 3.39 2.18
N LEU A 102 8.30 2.67 2.74
CA LEU A 102 6.97 2.47 2.14
C LEU A 102 5.89 3.02 3.08
N PRO A 103 5.40 4.26 2.88
CA PRO A 103 4.36 4.82 3.72
C PRO A 103 3.09 3.98 3.72
N ASP A 104 2.56 3.71 4.91
CA ASP A 104 1.28 3.04 5.14
C ASP A 104 0.09 4.00 5.11
N ARG A 105 0.22 5.14 4.42
CA ARG A 105 -0.83 6.16 4.37
C ARG A 105 -0.79 6.97 3.09
N THR A 106 -1.95 7.46 2.69
CA THR A 106 -2.09 8.38 1.54
C THR A 106 -3.33 9.26 1.72
N PHE A 107 -3.41 10.34 0.94
CA PHE A 107 -4.61 11.20 0.90
C PHE A 107 -5.56 10.72 -0.19
N ILE A 108 -6.86 10.77 0.10
CA ILE A 108 -7.91 10.29 -0.78
C ILE A 108 -8.57 11.46 -1.51
N ASP A 109 -8.77 11.31 -2.82
CA ASP A 109 -9.39 12.31 -3.69
C ASP A 109 -10.92 12.27 -3.61
N VAL A 110 -11.44 12.61 -2.43
CA VAL A 110 -12.89 12.71 -2.20
C VAL A 110 -13.52 13.91 -2.90
N ASN A 111 -12.72 14.81 -3.48
CA ASN A 111 -13.22 15.96 -4.22
C ASN A 111 -13.74 15.55 -5.59
N ASN A 112 -12.99 14.71 -6.31
CA ASN A 112 -13.46 14.14 -7.57
C ASN A 112 -14.32 12.87 -7.35
N TYR A 113 -14.01 12.11 -6.29
CA TYR A 113 -14.67 10.85 -5.98
C TYR A 113 -15.12 10.79 -4.52
N PRO A 114 -16.24 11.46 -4.16
CA PRO A 114 -16.77 11.49 -2.78
C PRO A 114 -16.83 10.14 -2.05
N ASP A 115 -17.10 9.06 -2.78
CA ASP A 115 -17.27 7.70 -2.24
C ASP A 115 -15.95 6.91 -2.14
N ALA A 116 -14.82 7.51 -2.51
CA ALA A 116 -13.54 6.81 -2.61
C ALA A 116 -13.02 6.30 -1.26
N LEU A 117 -13.17 7.07 -0.18
CA LEU A 117 -12.73 6.62 1.14
C LEU A 117 -13.59 5.46 1.62
N ASP A 118 -14.91 5.58 1.50
CA ASP A 118 -15.86 4.54 1.90
C ASP A 118 -15.59 3.24 1.14
N PHE A 119 -15.40 3.32 -0.19
CA PHE A 119 -14.98 2.19 -1.01
C PHE A 119 -13.73 1.48 -0.48
N LEU A 120 -12.68 2.24 -0.12
CA LEU A 120 -11.44 1.65 0.40
C LEU A 120 -11.64 0.99 1.76
N VAL A 121 -12.45 1.58 2.63
CA VAL A 121 -12.74 1.07 3.98
C VAL A 121 -13.60 -0.19 3.91
N GLU A 122 -14.69 -0.17 3.15
CA GLU A 122 -15.60 -1.31 2.97
C GLU A 122 -14.87 -2.54 2.39
N ASN A 123 -13.92 -2.30 1.49
CA ASN A 123 -13.09 -3.35 0.89
C ASN A 123 -11.86 -3.74 1.73
N ARG A 124 -11.69 -3.16 2.93
CA ARG A 124 -10.56 -3.39 3.85
C ARG A 124 -9.19 -3.04 3.24
N LEU A 125 -9.17 -2.21 2.20
CA LEU A 125 -7.96 -1.72 1.53
C LEU A 125 -7.27 -0.61 2.33
N ALA A 126 -8.05 0.09 3.15
CA ALA A 126 -7.56 1.08 4.08
C ALA A 126 -8.49 1.20 5.30
N THR A 127 -8.07 1.97 6.30
CA THR A 127 -8.89 2.44 7.41
C THR A 127 -8.87 3.97 7.44
N ASP A 128 -9.99 4.59 7.82
CA ASP A 128 -10.04 6.04 8.00
C ASP A 128 -9.17 6.44 9.20
N SER A 129 -8.23 7.35 8.99
CA SER A 129 -7.39 7.88 10.08
C SER A 129 -8.10 8.93 10.93
N GLY A 130 -9.22 9.49 10.44
CA GLY A 130 -9.90 10.66 11.00
C GLY A 130 -9.15 11.98 10.76
N TYR A 131 -7.94 11.94 10.20
CA TYR A 131 -7.17 13.12 9.84
C TYR A 131 -7.51 13.61 8.44
N LYS A 132 -7.56 14.93 8.27
CA LYS A 132 -7.76 15.59 6.98
C LYS A 132 -6.75 16.70 6.79
N ARG A 133 -6.26 16.87 5.56
CA ARG A 133 -5.41 18.00 5.17
C ARG A 133 -6.14 18.89 4.18
N ARG A 134 -6.09 20.20 4.45
CA ARG A 134 -6.57 21.21 3.51
C ARG A 134 -5.45 21.64 2.57
N SER A 135 -5.75 21.65 1.28
CA SER A 135 -4.92 22.25 0.23
C SER A 135 -5.78 23.20 -0.59
N GLY A 136 -5.54 24.51 -0.47
CA GLY A 136 -6.42 25.54 -1.02
C GLY A 136 -7.84 25.44 -0.45
N PHE A 137 -8.82 25.22 -1.34
CA PHE A 137 -10.24 25.07 -0.98
C PHE A 137 -10.68 23.60 -0.82
N VAL A 138 -9.77 22.66 -1.04
CA VAL A 138 -10.06 21.22 -0.98
C VAL A 138 -9.56 20.64 0.33
N GLU A 139 -10.35 19.76 0.94
CA GLU A 139 -9.99 19.00 2.13
C GLU A 139 -9.98 17.52 1.79
N SER A 140 -8.81 16.88 1.91
CA SER A 140 -8.62 15.47 1.59
C SER A 140 -8.39 14.66 2.87
N PRO A 141 -9.16 13.60 3.13
CA PRO A 141 -8.91 12.70 4.25
C PRO A 141 -7.67 11.85 3.98
N MET A 142 -6.96 11.53 5.04
CA MET A 142 -5.87 10.57 5.02
C MET A 142 -6.40 9.20 5.42
N ALA A 143 -6.02 8.17 4.69
CA ALA A 143 -6.34 6.79 5.01
C ALA A 143 -5.06 6.04 5.38
N MET A 144 -5.16 5.14 6.37
CA MET A 144 -4.10 4.18 6.71
C MET A 144 -4.29 2.92 5.86
N LEU A 145 -3.31 2.58 5.05
CA LEU A 145 -3.35 1.57 4.00
C LEU A 145 -3.10 0.16 4.55
N THR A 146 -3.84 -0.82 4.04
CA THR A 146 -3.60 -2.24 4.31
C THR A 146 -2.51 -2.75 3.36
N LEU A 147 -1.24 -2.45 3.64
CA LEU A 147 -0.10 -2.75 2.74
C LEU A 147 0.00 -4.23 2.32
N PRO A 148 -0.17 -5.24 3.20
CA PRO A 148 -0.15 -6.66 2.79
C PRO A 148 -1.20 -6.97 1.71
N LEU A 149 -2.39 -6.38 1.82
CA LEU A 149 -3.46 -6.58 0.86
C LEU A 149 -3.16 -5.84 -0.45
N LEU A 150 -2.72 -4.58 -0.38
CA LEU A 150 -2.34 -3.81 -1.58
C LEU A 150 -1.19 -4.46 -2.34
N TYR A 151 -0.21 -5.01 -1.64
CA TYR A 151 0.90 -5.75 -2.23
C TYR A 151 0.42 -6.87 -3.15
N GLN A 152 -0.59 -7.63 -2.74
CA GLN A 152 -1.11 -8.76 -3.52
C GLN A 152 -1.74 -8.35 -4.86
N HIS A 153 -2.20 -7.11 -5.00
CA HIS A 153 -2.79 -6.61 -6.24
C HIS A 153 -1.73 -6.31 -7.31
N ASN A 154 -0.54 -5.89 -6.91
CA ASN A 154 0.53 -5.57 -7.86
C ASN A 154 1.94 -5.73 -7.24
N PRO A 155 2.40 -6.95 -6.91
CA PRO A 155 3.64 -7.15 -6.16
C PRO A 155 4.88 -6.51 -6.81
N GLN A 156 4.94 -6.49 -8.14
CA GLN A 156 6.09 -5.99 -8.88
C GLN A 156 6.30 -4.48 -8.69
N ILE A 157 5.22 -3.71 -8.47
CA ILE A 157 5.33 -2.25 -8.36
C ILE A 157 6.03 -1.82 -7.08
N PHE A 158 5.98 -2.64 -6.03
CA PHE A 158 6.59 -2.37 -4.71
C PHE A 158 8.12 -2.38 -4.74
N GLN A 159 8.73 -2.91 -5.80
CA GLN A 159 10.17 -2.73 -6.06
C GLN A 159 10.57 -1.26 -6.28
N LYS A 160 9.59 -0.37 -6.52
CA LYS A 160 9.82 1.08 -6.66
C LYS A 160 9.69 1.85 -5.34
N ALA A 161 9.41 1.17 -4.22
CA ALA A 161 9.38 1.81 -2.92
C ALA A 161 10.77 2.36 -2.56
N ASN A 162 10.82 3.52 -1.90
CA ASN A 162 12.06 4.17 -1.47
C ASN A 162 12.60 3.54 -0.18
N ILE A 163 12.82 2.23 -0.21
CA ILE A 163 13.38 1.48 0.92
C ILE A 163 14.89 1.37 0.74
N GLU A 164 15.64 1.87 1.71
CA GLU A 164 17.05 1.54 1.87
C GLU A 164 17.14 0.28 2.75
N PRO A 165 17.55 -0.88 2.21
CA PRO A 165 17.65 -2.09 3.00
C PRO A 165 18.73 -1.92 4.07
N PHE A 166 18.35 -2.19 5.33
CA PHE A 166 19.27 -2.16 6.46
C PHE A 166 20.42 -3.16 6.25
N GLY A 167 21.66 -2.69 6.36
CA GLY A 167 22.82 -3.54 6.68
C GLY A 167 23.81 -3.90 5.56
N GLU A 168 23.75 -3.31 4.35
CA GLU A 168 24.79 -3.60 3.33
C GLU A 168 26.10 -2.80 3.49
N GLU A 169 26.16 -1.76 4.33
CA GLU A 169 27.37 -0.93 4.53
C GLU A 169 28.00 -1.04 5.93
N CYS A 170 27.69 -2.08 6.70
CA CYS A 170 28.26 -2.24 8.05
C CYS A 170 28.80 -3.66 8.30
N PHE A 171 29.65 -4.19 7.41
CA PHE A 171 30.63 -5.25 7.72
C PHE A 171 31.89 -5.11 6.87
#